data_AF-A0A179D6V6-F1
#
_entry.id   AF-A0A179D6V6-F1
#
_cell.length_a   1.000
_cell.length_b   1.000
_cell.length_c   1.000
_cell.angle_alpha   90.00
_cell.angle_beta   90.00
_cell.angle_gamma   90.00
#
_symmetry.space_group_name_H-M   'P 1'
#
loop_
_entity.id
_entity.type
_entity.pdbx_description
1 polymer ?
#
loop_
_entity_poly.entity_id
_entity_poly.type
_entity_poly.pdbx_seq_one_letter_code
_entity_poly.pdbx_strand_id
1 'polypeptide(L)'
;MEVLQPLALSFKLAIVVTILLIFMACPLAYLLSFRNFRLKPWFESLIMLPLVLPPTVLGFALLIFFGPEGPLGRVFQKLWGYSPAFHFSGLVLACLIHGLPFALQPLKAAMSKLDRRLLELAEVSGLSPFRTFNRIVIPNVWPGIMAAAVITFAHTLGEFGVVLMVGGGIPGKTLVASIAIYTYVEALEYRKAAFLSVVLLLISYAVLGIAMFLERRQVRWSCG
;
A
#
# COMPACT_ATOMS: atom_id res chain seq x y z
N MET A 1 20.51 -19.39 -5.46
CA MET A 1 20.45 -17.93 -5.63
C MET A 1 19.18 -17.47 -6.35
N GLU A 2 18.60 -18.28 -7.25
CA GLU A 2 17.36 -17.94 -8.00
C GLU A 2 16.14 -17.62 -7.12
N VAL A 3 15.96 -18.31 -5.99
CA VAL A 3 14.76 -18.15 -5.13
C VAL A 3 14.82 -16.91 -4.23
N LEU A 4 16.02 -16.39 -3.98
CA LEU A 4 16.23 -15.27 -3.04
C LEU A 4 15.96 -13.91 -3.71
N GLN A 5 16.17 -13.82 -5.03
CA GLN A 5 15.96 -12.59 -5.79
C GLN A 5 14.48 -12.15 -5.81
N PRO A 6 13.49 -13.02 -6.11
CA PRO A 6 12.08 -12.64 -6.06
C PRO A 6 11.62 -12.23 -4.66
N LEU A 7 12.16 -12.87 -3.63
CA LEU A 7 11.89 -12.52 -2.24
C LEU A 7 12.41 -11.11 -1.95
N ALA A 8 13.68 -10.82 -2.26
CA ALA A 8 14.27 -9.50 -2.07
C ALA A 8 13.51 -8.40 -2.84
N LEU A 9 13.08 -8.69 -4.08
CA LEU A 9 12.26 -7.77 -4.88
C LEU A 9 10.88 -7.53 -4.25
N SER A 10 10.20 -8.57 -3.75
CA SER A 10 8.93 -8.43 -3.01
C SER A 10 9.09 -7.56 -1.78
N PHE A 11 10.11 -7.79 -0.96
CA PHE A 11 10.38 -6.97 0.22
C PHE A 11 10.68 -5.52 -0.16
N LYS A 12 11.54 -5.30 -1.16
CA LYS A 12 11.86 -3.96 -1.66
C LYS A 12 10.59 -3.25 -2.12
N LEU A 13 9.75 -3.92 -2.91
CA LEU A 13 8.48 -3.37 -3.39
C LEU A 13 7.56 -3.02 -2.21
N ALA A 14 7.35 -3.96 -1.28
CA ALA A 14 6.47 -3.76 -0.13
C ALA A 14 6.94 -2.62 0.78
N ILE A 15 8.25 -2.49 1.05
CA ILE A 15 8.79 -1.37 1.84
C ILE A 15 8.55 -0.03 1.12
N VAL A 16 8.92 0.07 -0.16
CA VAL A 16 8.79 1.30 -0.93
C VAL A 16 7.33 1.73 -1.03
N VAL A 17 6.44 0.81 -1.38
CA VAL A 17 4.99 1.05 -1.49
C VAL A 17 4.41 1.46 -0.14
N THR A 18 4.78 0.78 0.95
CA THR A 18 4.28 1.12 2.30
C THR A 18 4.69 2.53 2.72
N ILE A 19 5.96 2.90 2.56
CA ILE A 19 6.44 4.24 2.92
C ILE A 19 5.69 5.31 2.12
N LEU A 20 5.61 5.13 0.81
CA LEU A 20 4.93 6.08 -0.08
C LEU A 20 3.43 6.16 0.22
N LEU A 21 2.77 5.02 0.47
CA LEU A 21 1.36 4.99 0.84
C LEU A 21 1.10 5.66 2.17
N ILE A 22 1.91 5.42 3.20
CA ILE A 22 1.73 6.10 4.49
C ILE A 22 1.93 7.61 4.33
N PHE A 23 2.93 8.03 3.57
CA PHE A 23 3.19 9.44 3.30
C PHE A 23 2.02 10.13 2.57
N MET A 24 1.37 9.46 1.61
CA MET A 24 0.24 10.01 0.86
C MET A 24 -1.11 9.83 1.57
N ALA A 25 -1.34 8.68 2.19
CA ALA A 25 -2.61 8.32 2.81
C ALA A 25 -2.80 9.00 4.17
N CYS A 26 -1.75 9.33 4.94
CA CYS A 26 -1.88 10.08 6.17
C CYS A 26 -2.51 11.47 5.99
N PRO A 27 -2.00 12.37 5.12
CA PRO A 27 -2.62 13.67 4.90
C PRO A 27 -4.01 13.53 4.26
N LEU A 28 -4.21 12.53 3.39
CA LEU A 28 -5.51 12.23 2.80
C LEU A 28 -6.53 11.78 3.84
N ALA A 29 -6.13 10.91 4.78
CA ALA A 29 -6.95 10.47 5.91
C ALA A 29 -7.30 11.64 6.82
N TYR A 30 -6.35 12.55 7.07
CA TYR A 30 -6.58 13.76 7.86
C TYR A 30 -7.64 14.64 7.19
N LEU A 31 -7.48 14.91 5.90
CA LEU A 31 -8.44 15.68 5.12
C LEU A 31 -9.83 15.04 5.14
N LEU A 32 -9.92 13.73 4.90
CA LEU A 32 -11.18 13.00 4.86
C LEU A 32 -11.79 12.76 6.25
N SER A 33 -11.04 12.81 7.34
CA SER A 33 -11.60 12.61 8.68
C SER A 33 -12.16 13.91 9.26
N PHE A 34 -11.49 15.04 9.01
CA PHE A 34 -11.81 16.31 9.68
C PHE A 34 -12.44 17.37 8.77
N ARG A 35 -12.35 17.25 7.44
CA ARG A 35 -13.10 18.14 6.53
C ARG A 35 -14.35 17.45 6.00
N ASN A 36 -15.40 18.25 5.86
CA ASN A 36 -16.63 17.87 5.19
C ASN A 36 -16.78 18.73 3.93
N PHE A 37 -16.96 18.09 2.79
CA PHE A 37 -17.23 18.75 1.51
C PHE A 37 -18.20 17.90 0.70
N ARG A 38 -18.99 18.53 -0.18
CA ARG A 38 -20.14 17.91 -0.84
C ARG A 38 -19.80 16.67 -1.68
N LEU A 39 -18.59 16.62 -2.26
CA LEU A 39 -18.12 15.51 -3.09
C LEU A 39 -17.37 14.42 -2.33
N LYS A 40 -17.25 14.53 -1.00
CA LYS A 40 -16.48 13.58 -0.17
C LYS A 40 -16.87 12.11 -0.38
N PRO A 41 -18.16 11.72 -0.44
CA PRO A 41 -18.54 10.34 -0.68
C PRO A 41 -18.04 9.81 -2.03
N TRP A 42 -18.09 10.62 -3.09
CA TRP A 42 -17.63 10.24 -4.42
C TRP A 42 -16.11 10.04 -4.47
N PHE A 43 -15.35 10.95 -3.83
CA PHE A 43 -13.91 10.79 -3.69
C PHE A 43 -13.54 9.54 -2.88
N GLU A 44 -14.24 9.27 -1.78
CA GLU A 44 -14.03 8.07 -0.98
C GLU A 44 -14.35 6.80 -1.77
N SER A 45 -15.47 6.76 -2.49
CA SER A 45 -15.83 5.65 -3.36
C SER A 45 -14.78 5.38 -4.43
N LEU A 46 -14.21 6.43 -5.04
CA LEU A 46 -13.15 6.27 -6.04
C LEU A 46 -11.88 5.65 -5.43
N ILE A 47 -11.51 6.04 -4.22
CA ILE A 47 -10.35 5.47 -3.51
C ILE A 47 -10.61 4.02 -3.07
N MET A 48 -11.86 3.69 -2.73
CA MET A 48 -12.26 2.34 -2.30
C MET A 48 -12.53 1.39 -3.47
N LEU A 49 -12.67 1.92 -4.69
CA LEU A 49 -12.96 1.14 -5.90
C LEU A 49 -12.02 -0.08 -6.10
N PRO A 50 -10.70 0.00 -5.84
CA PRO A 50 -9.80 -1.15 -5.96
C PRO A 50 -10.16 -2.33 -5.07
N LEU A 51 -10.88 -2.13 -3.95
CA LEU A 51 -11.30 -3.22 -3.06
C LEU A 51 -12.40 -4.10 -3.67
N VAL A 52 -13.20 -3.53 -4.57
CA VAL A 52 -14.35 -4.21 -5.19
C VAL A 52 -13.97 -4.81 -6.54
N LEU A 53 -12.98 -4.21 -7.22
CA LEU A 53 -12.51 -4.71 -8.51
C LEU A 53 -11.64 -5.96 -8.33
N PRO A 54 -11.82 -6.99 -9.18
CA PRO A 54 -10.86 -8.08 -9.25
C PRO A 54 -9.46 -7.52 -9.56
N PRO A 55 -8.40 -7.95 -8.84
CA PRO A 55 -7.03 -7.45 -9.06
C PRO A 55 -6.57 -7.59 -10.51
N THR A 56 -7.03 -8.62 -11.21
CA THR A 56 -6.75 -8.85 -12.64
C THR A 56 -7.35 -7.76 -13.54
N VAL A 57 -8.57 -7.31 -13.25
CA VAL A 57 -9.24 -6.24 -14.00
C VAL A 57 -8.49 -4.92 -13.81
N LEU A 58 -8.13 -4.62 -12.55
CA LEU A 58 -7.35 -3.43 -12.23
C LEU A 58 -5.96 -3.49 -12.89
N GLY A 59 -5.27 -4.63 -12.79
CA GLY A 59 -3.96 -4.85 -13.41
C GLY A 59 -4.00 -4.67 -14.92
N PHE A 60 -5.01 -5.22 -15.60
CA PHE A 60 -5.20 -5.05 -17.04
C PHE A 60 -5.48 -3.60 -17.43
N ALA A 61 -6.37 -2.92 -16.71
CA ALA A 61 -6.66 -1.50 -16.96
C ALA A 61 -5.39 -0.62 -16.79
N LEU A 62 -4.60 -0.89 -15.74
CA LEU A 62 -3.34 -0.20 -15.49
C LEU A 62 -2.29 -0.53 -16.55
N LEU A 63 -2.23 -1.78 -17.05
CA LEU A 63 -1.34 -2.15 -18.14
C LEU A 63 -1.63 -1.35 -19.41
N ILE A 64 -2.90 -1.21 -19.80
CA ILE A 64 -3.30 -0.37 -20.94
C ILE A 64 -2.92 1.10 -20.69
N PHE A 65 -3.16 1.59 -19.48
CA PHE A 65 -2.91 2.99 -19.13
C PHE A 65 -1.41 3.35 -19.07
N PHE A 66 -0.59 2.41 -18.58
CA PHE A 66 0.86 2.55 -18.43
C PHE A 66 1.64 2.12 -19.67
N GLY A 67 1.05 1.33 -20.57
CA GLY A 67 1.69 0.88 -21.81
C GLY A 67 2.11 2.05 -22.72
N PRO A 68 3.01 1.84 -23.70
CA PRO A 68 3.61 2.92 -24.50
C PRO A 68 2.58 3.84 -25.17
N GLU A 69 1.48 3.26 -25.64
CA GLU A 69 0.37 3.99 -26.29
C GLU A 69 -0.67 4.54 -25.30
N GLY A 70 -0.56 4.17 -24.02
CA GLY A 70 -1.44 4.60 -22.96
C GLY A 70 -1.27 6.08 -22.61
N PRO A 71 -2.29 6.73 -22.03
CA PRO A 71 -2.22 8.15 -21.67
C PRO A 71 -1.04 8.46 -20.74
N LEU A 72 -0.79 7.61 -19.74
CA LEU A 72 0.30 7.82 -18.79
C LEU A 72 1.64 7.33 -19.34
N GLY A 73 1.63 6.26 -20.15
CA GLY A 73 2.83 5.77 -20.83
C GLY A 73 3.43 6.80 -21.79
N ARG A 74 2.61 7.50 -22.58
CA ARG A 74 3.08 8.59 -23.46
C ARG A 74 3.72 9.75 -22.70
N VAL A 75 3.16 10.11 -21.53
CA VAL A 75 3.73 11.16 -20.66
C VAL A 75 5.10 10.72 -20.14
N PHE A 76 5.20 9.50 -19.63
CA PHE A 76 6.46 8.95 -19.12
C PHE A 76 7.51 8.79 -20.22
N GLN A 77 7.09 8.40 -21.42
CA GLN A 77 7.99 8.25 -22.56
C GLN A 77 8.57 9.61 -22.98
N LYS A 78 7.78 10.69 -22.95
CA LYS A 78 8.26 12.05 -23.23
C LYS A 78 9.21 12.60 -22.15
N LEU A 79 8.94 12.30 -20.89
CA LEU A 79 9.70 12.86 -19.76
C LEU A 79 10.97 12.06 -19.42
N TRP A 80 10.88 10.73 -19.45
CA TRP A 80 11.93 9.82 -18.99
C TRP A 80 12.38 8.79 -20.05
N GLY A 81 11.75 8.75 -21.23
CA GLY A 81 12.17 7.85 -22.33
C GLY A 81 11.74 6.40 -22.17
N TYR A 82 10.95 6.04 -21.15
CA TYR A 82 10.45 4.68 -20.94
C TYR A 82 8.97 4.68 -20.54
N SER A 83 8.27 3.56 -20.74
CA SER A 83 6.90 3.34 -20.28
C SER A 83 6.89 2.61 -18.93
N PRO A 84 6.03 2.98 -17.95
CA PRO A 84 6.01 2.31 -16.64
C PRO A 84 5.68 0.81 -16.72
N ALA A 85 4.98 0.36 -17.77
CA ALA A 85 4.72 -1.06 -17.97
C ALA A 85 6.04 -1.85 -18.01
N PHE A 86 6.05 -3.02 -17.38
CA PHE A 86 7.20 -3.93 -17.26
C PHE A 86 8.44 -3.34 -16.55
N HIS A 87 8.29 -2.20 -15.86
CA HIS A 87 9.34 -1.57 -15.07
C HIS A 87 8.98 -1.58 -13.59
N PHE A 88 10.00 -1.61 -12.72
CA PHE A 88 9.81 -1.58 -11.27
C PHE A 88 9.00 -0.35 -10.80
N SER A 89 9.18 0.81 -11.45
CA SER A 89 8.39 2.01 -11.17
C SER A 89 6.90 1.83 -11.48
N GLY A 90 6.55 1.09 -12.54
CA GLY A 90 5.16 0.73 -12.82
C GLY A 90 4.57 -0.21 -11.79
N LEU A 91 5.34 -1.17 -11.28
CA LEU A 91 4.89 -2.02 -10.16
C LEU A 91 4.60 -1.17 -8.93
N VAL A 92 5.49 -0.24 -8.58
CA VAL A 92 5.28 0.67 -7.46
C VAL A 92 3.99 1.46 -7.68
N LEU A 93 3.83 2.15 -8.82
CA LEU A 93 2.62 2.93 -9.13
C LEU A 93 1.34 2.10 -9.07
N ALA A 94 1.36 0.89 -9.64
CA ALA A 94 0.21 0.01 -9.62
C ALA A 94 -0.16 -0.43 -8.20
N CYS A 95 0.84 -0.76 -7.38
CA CYS A 95 0.66 -1.10 -5.98
C CYS A 95 0.23 0.10 -5.12
N LEU A 96 0.62 1.33 -5.48
CA LEU A 96 0.10 2.53 -4.82
C LEU A 96 -1.40 2.69 -5.06
N ILE A 97 -1.86 2.49 -6.30
CA ILE A 97 -3.29 2.61 -6.65
C ILE A 97 -4.10 1.50 -5.96
N HIS A 98 -3.65 0.25 -6.08
CA HIS A 98 -4.32 -0.89 -5.46
C HIS A 98 -4.25 -0.87 -3.92
N GLY A 99 -3.11 -0.47 -3.36
CA GLY A 99 -2.81 -0.48 -1.94
C GLY A 99 -3.39 0.70 -1.14
N LEU A 100 -3.77 1.79 -1.81
CA LEU A 100 -4.30 3.00 -1.17
C LEU A 100 -5.46 2.75 -0.19
N PRO A 101 -6.51 1.97 -0.54
CA PRO A 101 -7.61 1.70 0.40
C PRO A 101 -7.15 0.96 1.66
N PHE A 102 -6.18 0.04 1.54
CA PHE A 102 -5.65 -0.72 2.67
C PHE A 102 -4.85 0.15 3.65
N ALA A 103 -4.20 1.21 3.16
CA ALA A 103 -3.57 2.21 4.02
C ALA A 103 -4.59 3.20 4.60
N LEU A 104 -5.53 3.67 3.78
CA LEU A 104 -6.45 4.76 4.13
C LEU A 104 -7.47 4.37 5.20
N GLN A 105 -8.05 3.17 5.13
CA GLN A 105 -9.09 2.73 6.07
C GLN A 105 -8.62 2.72 7.54
N PRO A 106 -7.53 2.04 7.91
CA PRO A 106 -7.04 2.04 9.29
C PRO A 106 -6.62 3.44 9.76
N LEU A 107 -6.02 4.26 8.88
CA LEU A 107 -5.69 5.66 9.20
C LEU A 107 -6.94 6.49 9.51
N LYS A 108 -7.98 6.40 8.68
CA LYS A 108 -9.26 7.07 8.93
C LYS A 108 -9.91 6.58 10.22
N ALA A 109 -9.88 5.26 10.48
CA ALA A 109 -10.43 4.69 11.70
C ALA A 109 -9.71 5.21 12.96
N ALA A 110 -8.38 5.34 12.91
CA ALA A 110 -7.59 5.91 13.98
C ALA A 110 -7.85 7.41 14.17
N MET A 111 -7.88 8.18 13.07
CA MET A 111 -8.14 9.62 13.12
C MET A 111 -9.57 9.96 13.53
N SER A 112 -10.55 9.12 13.23
CA SER A 112 -11.95 9.34 13.64
C SER A 112 -12.17 9.16 15.15
N LYS A 113 -11.25 8.49 15.85
CA LYS A 113 -11.28 8.32 17.32
C LYS A 113 -10.68 9.51 18.08
N LEU A 114 -9.98 10.42 17.40
CA LEU A 114 -9.44 11.63 18.03
C LEU A 114 -10.57 12.54 18.50
N ASP A 115 -10.45 13.06 19.73
CA ASP A 115 -11.36 14.08 20.23
C ASP A 115 -11.20 15.37 19.40
N ARG A 116 -12.30 15.84 18.81
CA ARG A 116 -12.32 17.09 18.03
C ARG A 116 -11.92 18.30 18.88
N ARG A 117 -12.12 18.26 20.20
CA ARG A 117 -11.69 19.33 21.12
C ARG A 117 -10.19 19.59 21.05
N LEU A 118 -9.37 18.56 20.80
CA LEU A 118 -7.92 18.74 20.64
C LEU A 118 -7.57 19.60 19.41
N LEU A 119 -8.37 19.49 18.35
CA LEU A 119 -8.19 20.28 17.13
C LEU A 119 -8.70 21.71 17.31
N GLU A 120 -9.83 21.88 18.00
CA GLU A 120 -10.40 23.19 18.33
C GLU A 120 -9.44 23.99 19.23
N LEU A 121 -8.86 23.35 20.25
CA LEU A 121 -7.85 23.96 21.13
C LEU A 121 -6.58 24.36 20.36
N ALA A 122 -6.17 23.54 19.39
CA ALA A 122 -5.03 23.86 18.53
C ALA A 122 -5.30 25.12 17.68
N GLU A 123 -6.51 25.23 17.14
CA GLU A 123 -6.94 26.37 16.33
C GLU A 123 -7.03 27.65 17.17
N VAL A 124 -7.61 27.59 18.37
CA VAL A 124 -7.66 28.73 19.32
C VAL A 124 -6.25 29.14 19.76
N SER A 125 -5.32 28.20 19.88
CA SER A 125 -3.90 28.47 20.19
C SER A 125 -3.11 29.04 18.99
N GLY A 126 -3.75 29.28 17.85
CA GLY A 126 -3.14 29.85 16.65
C GLY A 126 -2.27 28.87 15.86
N LEU A 127 -2.43 27.55 16.06
CA LEU A 127 -1.71 26.55 15.26
C LEU A 127 -2.31 26.45 13.86
N SER A 128 -1.47 26.52 12.84
CA SER A 128 -1.87 26.27 11.46
C SER A 128 -2.23 24.79 11.24
N PRO A 129 -3.09 24.44 10.26
CA PRO A 129 -3.51 23.06 10.01
C PRO A 129 -2.34 22.08 9.82
N PHE A 130 -1.24 22.53 9.20
CA PHE A 130 -0.03 21.73 9.03
C PHE A 130 0.70 21.48 10.36
N ARG A 131 0.76 22.48 11.24
CA ARG A 131 1.33 22.31 12.59
C ARG A 131 0.46 21.42 13.46
N THR A 132 -0.86 21.59 13.40
CA THR A 132 -1.83 20.72 14.10
C THR A 132 -1.69 19.27 13.65
N PHE A 133 -1.59 19.03 12.34
CA PHE A 133 -1.37 17.69 11.79
C PHE A 133 -0.08 17.06 12.33
N ASN A 134 1.07 17.76 12.23
CA ASN A 134 2.36 17.18 12.61
C ASN A 134 2.58 17.08 14.13
N ARG A 135 2.10 18.04 14.91
CA ARG A 135 2.37 18.11 16.37
C ARG A 135 1.29 17.48 17.24
N ILE A 136 0.06 17.38 16.74
CA ILE A 136 -1.07 16.88 17.54
C ILE A 136 -1.59 15.59 16.91
N VAL A 137 -1.96 15.59 15.63
CA VAL A 137 -2.60 14.43 15.02
C VAL A 137 -1.62 13.25 14.93
N ILE A 138 -0.48 13.41 14.26
CA ILE A 138 0.47 12.32 14.03
C ILE A 138 0.89 11.62 15.34
N PRO A 139 1.31 12.32 16.42
CA PRO A 139 1.68 11.66 17.66
C PRO A 139 0.52 10.87 18.31
N ASN A 140 -0.69 11.41 18.25
CA ASN A 140 -1.86 10.77 18.84
C ASN A 140 -2.37 9.57 18.02
N VAL A 141 -2.20 9.58 16.69
CA VAL A 141 -2.60 8.45 15.82
C VAL A 141 -1.43 7.56 15.40
N TRP A 142 -0.24 7.74 15.98
CA TRP A 142 0.94 6.92 15.70
C TRP A 142 0.65 5.41 15.77
N PRO A 143 -0.09 4.91 16.78
CA PRO A 143 -0.66 3.56 16.78
C PRO A 143 -1.33 3.12 15.47
N GLY A 144 -2.26 3.94 14.98
CA GLY A 144 -3.00 3.69 13.76
C GLY A 144 -2.13 3.76 12.51
N ILE A 145 -1.12 4.65 12.49
CA ILE A 145 -0.15 4.73 11.40
C ILE A 145 0.66 3.44 11.31
N MET A 146 1.12 2.90 12.45
CA MET A 146 1.84 1.62 12.49
C MET A 146 0.95 0.45 12.04
N ALA A 147 -0.30 0.39 12.51
CA ALA A 147 -1.23 -0.63 12.05
C ALA A 147 -1.48 -0.55 10.54
N ALA A 148 -1.69 0.65 10.01
CA ALA A 148 -1.85 0.89 8.57
C ALA A 148 -0.62 0.47 7.77
N ALA A 149 0.58 0.79 8.26
CA ALA A 149 1.84 0.41 7.61
C ALA A 149 1.99 -1.11 7.52
N VAL A 150 1.70 -1.83 8.61
CA VAL A 150 1.82 -3.30 8.64
C VAL A 150 0.79 -3.97 7.74
N ILE A 151 -0.46 -3.52 7.76
CA ILE A 151 -1.52 -4.04 6.88
C ILE A 151 -1.15 -3.82 5.41
N THR A 152 -0.71 -2.61 5.07
CA THR A 152 -0.29 -2.24 3.71
C THR A 152 0.88 -3.08 3.24
N PHE A 153 1.88 -3.28 4.11
CA PHE A 153 3.04 -4.10 3.82
C PHE A 153 2.65 -5.56 3.57
N ALA A 154 1.82 -6.14 4.45
CA ALA A 154 1.34 -7.51 4.33
C ALA A 154 0.55 -7.73 3.03
N HIS A 155 -0.35 -6.80 2.69
CA HIS A 155 -1.11 -6.87 1.43
C HIS A 155 -0.20 -6.73 0.21
N THR A 156 0.79 -5.84 0.23
CA THR A 156 1.69 -5.65 -0.91
C THR A 156 2.59 -6.87 -1.16
N LEU A 157 3.02 -7.57 -0.10
CA LEU A 157 3.79 -8.81 -0.23
C LEU A 157 2.98 -9.94 -0.90
N GLY A 158 1.68 -10.00 -0.61
CA GLY A 158 0.76 -11.01 -1.16
C GLY A 158 0.16 -10.64 -2.51
N GLU A 159 0.46 -9.46 -3.04
CA GLU A 159 -0.14 -9.00 -4.29
C GLU A 159 0.34 -9.85 -5.48
N PHE A 160 -0.59 -10.22 -6.36
CA PHE A 160 -0.31 -11.07 -7.51
C PHE A 160 -0.96 -10.54 -8.79
N GLY A 161 -2.27 -10.31 -8.78
CA GLY A 161 -3.02 -10.00 -10.01
C GLY A 161 -2.56 -8.70 -10.66
N VAL A 162 -2.41 -7.63 -9.87
CA VAL A 162 -1.98 -6.33 -10.38
C VAL A 162 -0.52 -6.36 -10.85
N VAL A 163 0.36 -6.96 -10.04
CA VAL A 163 1.80 -7.00 -10.30
C VAL A 163 2.18 -7.92 -11.47
N LEU A 164 1.46 -9.03 -11.68
CA LEU A 164 1.66 -9.89 -12.84
C LEU A 164 1.33 -9.15 -14.14
N MET A 165 0.18 -8.48 -14.19
CA MET A 165 -0.28 -7.78 -15.39
C MET A 165 0.64 -6.61 -15.76
N VAL A 166 0.99 -5.76 -14.79
CA VAL A 166 1.82 -4.58 -15.04
C VAL A 166 3.30 -4.94 -15.16
N GLY A 167 3.76 -5.95 -14.44
CA GLY A 167 5.18 -6.29 -14.32
C GLY A 167 5.68 -7.36 -15.27
N GLY A 168 4.83 -8.30 -15.70
CA GLY A 168 5.18 -9.37 -16.64
C GLY A 168 6.17 -10.42 -16.12
N GLY A 169 6.62 -10.36 -14.86
CA GLY A 169 7.48 -11.38 -14.26
C GLY A 169 8.93 -11.42 -14.77
N ILE A 170 9.52 -10.28 -15.12
CA ILE A 170 10.88 -10.21 -15.67
C ILE A 170 11.92 -10.49 -14.56
N PRO A 171 12.79 -11.51 -14.72
CA PRO A 171 13.82 -11.84 -13.73
C PRO A 171 14.71 -10.64 -13.39
N GLY A 172 14.94 -10.42 -12.10
CA GLY A 172 15.77 -9.33 -11.59
C GLY A 172 15.16 -7.92 -11.68
N LYS A 173 14.00 -7.73 -12.34
CA LYS A 173 13.34 -6.42 -12.47
C LYS A 173 11.96 -6.37 -11.84
N THR A 174 11.09 -7.33 -12.19
CA THR A 174 9.66 -7.32 -11.81
C THR A 174 9.14 -8.67 -11.35
N LEU A 175 9.99 -9.71 -11.37
CA LEU A 175 9.68 -11.02 -10.82
C LEU A 175 9.65 -10.97 -9.29
N VAL A 176 8.47 -10.70 -8.72
CA VAL A 176 8.20 -10.80 -7.28
C VAL A 176 7.87 -12.23 -6.87
N ALA A 177 7.96 -12.53 -5.58
CA ALA A 177 7.80 -13.87 -5.04
C ALA A 177 6.44 -14.53 -5.40
N SER A 178 5.34 -13.78 -5.41
CA SER A 178 4.02 -14.28 -5.82
C SER A 178 3.99 -14.75 -7.27
N ILE A 179 4.60 -13.97 -8.19
CA ILE A 179 4.75 -14.36 -9.60
C ILE A 179 5.68 -15.57 -9.72
N ALA A 180 6.80 -15.59 -8.99
CA ALA A 180 7.74 -16.71 -9.03
C ALA A 180 7.10 -18.04 -8.59
N ILE A 181 6.25 -18.02 -7.54
CA ILE A 181 5.50 -19.22 -7.13
C ILE A 181 4.63 -19.72 -8.29
N TYR A 182 3.89 -18.82 -8.93
CA TYR A 182 3.03 -19.16 -10.06
C TYR A 182 3.83 -19.76 -11.23
N THR A 183 4.93 -19.12 -11.62
CA THR A 183 5.82 -19.62 -12.68
C THR A 183 6.42 -20.99 -12.35
N TYR A 184 6.81 -21.25 -11.09
CA TYR A 184 7.30 -22.58 -10.69
C TYR A 184 6.21 -23.64 -10.75
N VAL A 185 4.96 -23.30 -10.43
CA VAL A 185 3.82 -24.22 -10.57
C VAL A 185 3.55 -24.54 -12.05
N GLU A 186 3.57 -23.53 -12.93
CA GLU A 186 3.45 -23.74 -14.38
C GLU A 186 4.58 -24.59 -14.95
N ALA A 187 5.80 -24.44 -14.43
CA ALA A 187 6.96 -25.25 -14.79
C ALA A 187 6.99 -26.65 -14.13
N LEU A 188 5.95 -27.03 -13.38
CA LEU A 188 5.88 -28.28 -12.60
C LEU A 188 6.99 -28.45 -11.55
N GLU A 189 7.67 -27.37 -11.17
CA GLU A 189 8.73 -27.34 -10.16
C GLU A 189 8.16 -27.19 -8.73
N TYR A 190 7.26 -28.10 -8.34
CA TYR A 190 6.50 -28.02 -7.07
C TYR A 190 7.38 -27.88 -5.82
N ARG A 191 8.59 -28.44 -5.82
CA ARG A 191 9.52 -28.31 -4.69
C ARG A 191 9.94 -26.85 -4.47
N LYS A 192 10.25 -26.11 -5.54
CA LYS A 192 10.64 -24.69 -5.46
C LYS A 192 9.44 -23.83 -5.08
N ALA A 193 8.28 -24.10 -5.69
CA ALA A 193 7.02 -23.42 -5.37
C ALA A 193 6.63 -23.59 -3.90
N ALA A 194 6.68 -24.82 -3.37
CA ALA A 194 6.35 -25.14 -1.98
C ALA A 194 7.32 -24.45 -1.01
N PHE A 195 8.62 -24.51 -1.28
CA PHE A 195 9.62 -23.83 -0.44
C PHE A 195 9.35 -22.32 -0.36
N LEU A 196 9.15 -21.65 -1.49
CA LEU A 196 8.90 -20.21 -1.53
C LEU A 196 7.56 -19.85 -0.86
N SER A 197 6.53 -20.69 -1.03
CA SER A 197 5.22 -20.52 -0.38
C SER A 197 5.31 -20.62 1.14
N VAL A 198 6.06 -21.60 1.67
CA VAL A 198 6.28 -21.74 3.12
C VAL A 198 7.05 -20.54 3.68
N VAL A 199 8.09 -20.08 2.97
CA VAL A 199 8.86 -18.90 3.37
C VAL A 199 7.98 -17.66 3.42
N LEU A 200 7.18 -17.40 2.37
CA LEU A 200 6.22 -16.27 2.38
C LEU A 200 5.17 -16.41 3.48
N LEU A 201 4.65 -17.61 3.72
CA LEU A 201 3.68 -17.86 4.78
C LEU A 201 4.25 -17.50 6.16
N LEU A 202 5.48 -17.94 6.45
CA LEU A 202 6.16 -17.63 7.72
C LEU A 202 6.40 -16.12 7.88
N ILE A 203 6.80 -15.45 6.80
CA ILE A 203 6.99 -13.99 6.79
C ILE A 203 5.66 -13.28 7.04
N SER A 204 4.61 -13.62 6.30
CA SER A 204 3.29 -13.00 6.46
C SER A 204 2.72 -13.26 7.86
N TYR A 205 2.89 -14.46 8.40
CA TYR A 205 2.49 -14.77 9.77
C TYR A 205 3.27 -13.94 10.80
N ALA A 206 4.60 -13.81 10.65
CA ALA A 206 5.41 -12.99 11.53
C ALA A 206 5.00 -11.51 11.48
N VAL A 207 4.79 -10.96 10.28
CA VAL A 207 4.34 -9.58 10.06
C VAL A 207 2.98 -9.34 10.72
N LEU A 208 2.00 -10.22 10.49
CA LEU A 208 0.67 -10.11 11.09
C LEU A 208 0.72 -10.27 12.61
N GLY A 209 1.53 -11.21 13.11
CA GLY A 209 1.74 -11.41 14.55
C GLY A 209 2.33 -10.18 15.23
N ILE A 210 3.31 -9.54 14.59
CA ILE A 210 3.88 -8.26 15.05
C ILE A 210 2.80 -7.17 15.04
N ALA A 211 1.99 -7.08 13.98
CA ALA A 211 0.89 -6.11 13.88
C ALA A 211 -0.07 -6.24 15.07
N MET A 212 -0.57 -7.45 15.31
CA MET A 212 -1.54 -7.74 16.36
C MET A 212 -0.94 -7.52 17.76
N PHE A 213 0.34 -7.83 17.94
CA PHE A 213 1.03 -7.61 19.20
C PHE A 213 1.19 -6.12 19.52
N LEU A 214 1.54 -5.30 18.51
CA LEU A 214 1.67 -3.86 18.65
C LEU A 214 0.31 -3.20 18.96
N GLU A 215 -0.75 -3.63 18.29
CA GLU A 215 -2.11 -3.14 18.52
C GLU A 215 -2.58 -3.45 19.96
N ARG A 216 -2.37 -4.69 20.44
CA ARG A 216 -2.74 -5.10 21.81
C ARG A 216 -1.99 -4.31 22.88
N ARG A 217 -0.70 -4.02 22.67
CA ARG A 217 0.04 -3.18 23.61
C ARG A 217 -0.59 -1.80 23.73
N GLN A 218 -1.06 -1.22 22.64
CA GLN A 218 -1.61 0.14 22.61
C GLN A 218 -2.98 0.27 23.29
N VAL A 219 -3.88 -0.72 23.16
CA VAL A 219 -5.15 -0.74 23.92
C VAL A 219 -4.90 -0.66 25.43
N ARG A 220 -3.79 -1.25 25.90
CA ARG A 220 -3.44 -1.29 27.32
C ARG A 220 -2.93 0.05 27.89
N TRP A 221 -2.43 0.97 27.05
CA TRP A 221 -1.96 2.30 27.47
C TRP A 221 -3.05 3.38 27.44
N SER A 222 -4.16 3.16 26.71
CA SER A 222 -5.24 4.14 26.61
C SER A 222 -6.31 3.99 27.71
N CYS A 223 -6.21 2.95 28.54
CA CYS A 223 -7.13 2.64 29.65
C CYS A 223 -6.47 2.73 31.03
N GLY A 224 -5.23 3.22 31.14
CA GLY A 224 -4.54 3.50 32.40
C GLY A 224 -4.15 4.96 32.47
#